data_AF-A0A7W1JZE3-F1
#
_entry.id   AF-A0A7W1JZE3-F1
#
_cell.length_a   1.000
_cell.length_b   1.000
_cell.length_c   1.000
_cell.angle_alpha   90.00
_cell.angle_beta   90.00
_cell.angle_gamma   90.00
#
_symmetry.space_group_name_H-M   'P 1'
#
loop_
_entity.id
_entity.type
_entity.pdbx_description
1 polymer ?
#
loop_
_entity_poly.entity_id
_entity_poly.type
_entity_poly.pdbx_seq_one_letter_code
_entity_poly.pdbx_strand_id
1 'polypeptide(L)'
;MKGVVLAGGTGSRLDPLTRITNKHLLPVNDRPMVMHAIDALHEAGVTELMVVTGGDHVEDFKGLLGDELAYGNQERPGGIAEALGLARDFIGDERVVVMLADNIFGGPITQTIRNFAEQRQGARVLLAHVRETDHLRHLGVPRIEGGRIAEIVEKPPDPPGLYAVTGLYCYDADVFDVIAELEPSGRGELEITDVNNHYVRAGSLEFDVFEGYWGDAGESIDAYYEVIERVRRPHFKTDRLRPAPLRRFEDERGWLTEIARTSLLPKPIRQTNVSFSRKGTIRGLHYHERGQDDVFVCLQGKARVVAMDRDTGETFTEDIGDDNFAAVYVPGNLAHGFEALTDVLMLYHVTEEYDAADPDEHQLPWDDPRVAHLWSTTSPILSKRDQPSES
;
A
#
# COMPACT_ATOMS: atom_id res chain seq x y z
N MET A 1 12.58 7.54 -21.28
CA MET A 1 13.11 6.87 -20.07
C MET A 1 12.55 5.47 -20.06
N LYS A 2 13.37 4.51 -19.66
CA LYS A 2 13.07 3.08 -19.71
C LYS A 2 13.07 2.48 -18.32
N GLY A 3 12.37 1.37 -18.13
CA GLY A 3 12.29 0.69 -16.85
C GLY A 3 13.04 -0.64 -16.82
N VAL A 4 13.61 -0.97 -15.67
CA VAL A 4 14.24 -2.26 -15.39
C VAL A 4 13.60 -2.85 -14.15
N VAL A 5 12.97 -4.00 -14.30
CA VAL A 5 12.39 -4.79 -13.21
C VAL A 5 13.37 -5.89 -12.84
N LEU A 6 13.90 -5.84 -11.62
CA LEU A 6 14.86 -6.82 -11.13
C LEU A 6 14.11 -7.93 -10.40
N ALA A 7 14.05 -9.10 -11.04
CA ALA A 7 13.34 -10.30 -10.61
C ALA A 7 14.30 -11.50 -10.40
N GLY A 8 15.49 -11.23 -9.86
CA GLY A 8 16.57 -12.22 -9.62
C GLY A 8 16.73 -12.67 -8.17
N GLY A 9 17.74 -13.50 -7.91
CA GLY A 9 18.07 -14.02 -6.59
C GLY A 9 17.39 -15.35 -6.25
N THR A 10 17.91 -16.01 -5.22
CA THR A 10 17.55 -17.41 -4.89
C THR A 10 16.26 -17.54 -4.09
N GLY A 11 15.74 -16.45 -3.53
CA GLY A 11 14.51 -16.48 -2.72
C GLY A 11 14.59 -17.39 -1.48
N SER A 12 15.79 -17.62 -0.94
CA SER A 12 16.03 -18.61 0.13
C SER A 12 15.24 -18.34 1.41
N ARG A 13 14.89 -17.08 1.70
CA ARG A 13 14.07 -16.69 2.86
C ARG A 13 12.62 -17.15 2.78
N LEU A 14 12.16 -17.52 1.59
CA LEU A 14 10.83 -18.05 1.34
C LEU A 14 10.81 -19.57 1.12
N ASP A 15 11.91 -20.29 1.43
CA ASP A 15 11.89 -21.76 1.42
C ASP A 15 10.77 -22.28 2.35
N PRO A 16 9.93 -23.24 1.92
CA PRO A 16 10.05 -24.06 0.71
C PRO A 16 9.30 -23.56 -0.53
N LEU A 17 8.67 -22.37 -0.50
CA LEU A 17 7.87 -21.85 -1.61
C LEU A 17 8.70 -21.66 -2.88
N THR A 18 9.99 -21.37 -2.72
CA THR A 18 10.92 -21.01 -3.81
C THR A 18 11.77 -22.18 -4.34
N ARG A 19 11.51 -23.42 -3.89
CA ARG A 19 12.28 -24.61 -4.35
C ARG A 19 12.07 -24.93 -5.83
N ILE A 20 10.90 -24.60 -6.35
CA ILE A 20 10.50 -24.90 -7.73
C ILE A 20 10.22 -23.59 -8.46
N THR A 21 9.53 -22.66 -7.79
CA THR A 21 9.04 -21.43 -8.39
C THR A 21 9.93 -20.25 -8.00
N ASN A 22 10.33 -19.43 -8.97
CA ASN A 22 11.01 -18.16 -8.68
C ASN A 22 10.12 -17.29 -7.76
N LYS A 23 10.71 -16.62 -6.76
CA LYS A 23 9.93 -15.83 -5.78
C LYS A 23 8.99 -14.81 -6.42
N HIS A 24 9.39 -14.19 -7.52
CA HIS A 24 8.57 -13.14 -8.15
C HIS A 24 7.41 -13.70 -9.00
N LEU A 25 7.38 -15.01 -9.21
CA LEU A 25 6.25 -15.72 -9.83
C LEU A 25 5.24 -16.21 -8.78
N LEU A 26 5.56 -16.10 -7.49
CA LEU A 26 4.62 -16.40 -6.42
C LEU A 26 3.45 -15.40 -6.44
N PRO A 27 2.22 -15.85 -6.10
CA PRO A 27 1.06 -14.99 -6.12
C PRO A 27 1.12 -13.92 -5.03
N VAL A 28 0.78 -12.68 -5.35
CA VAL A 28 0.42 -11.65 -4.37
C VAL A 28 -1.03 -11.28 -4.65
N ASN A 29 -1.93 -11.81 -3.82
CA ASN A 29 -3.38 -11.85 -4.06
C ASN A 29 -3.75 -12.62 -5.34
N ASP A 30 -4.27 -11.93 -6.36
CA ASP A 30 -4.87 -12.48 -7.57
C ASP A 30 -3.93 -12.48 -8.78
N ARG A 31 -2.68 -12.03 -8.62
CA ARG A 31 -1.66 -11.97 -9.68
C ARG A 31 -0.24 -12.27 -9.17
N PRO A 32 0.67 -12.77 -10.01
CA PRO A 32 2.08 -12.94 -9.66
C PRO A 32 2.75 -11.65 -9.18
N MET A 33 3.67 -11.77 -8.21
CA MET A 33 4.38 -10.66 -7.56
C MET A 33 5.00 -9.67 -8.56
N VAL A 34 5.70 -10.17 -9.60
CA VAL A 34 6.34 -9.33 -10.64
C VAL A 34 5.36 -8.40 -11.38
N MET A 35 4.10 -8.81 -11.53
CA MET A 35 3.11 -7.99 -12.23
C MET A 35 2.78 -6.70 -11.46
N HIS A 36 2.87 -6.71 -10.14
CA HIS A 36 2.66 -5.50 -9.34
C HIS A 36 3.72 -4.43 -9.63
N ALA A 37 4.97 -4.82 -9.84
CA ALA A 37 6.04 -3.89 -10.21
C ALA A 37 5.87 -3.34 -11.63
N ILE A 38 5.53 -4.22 -12.59
CA ILE A 38 5.27 -3.84 -13.98
C ILE A 38 4.10 -2.86 -14.06
N ASP A 39 2.99 -3.16 -13.38
CA ASP A 39 1.80 -2.32 -13.38
C ASP A 39 2.08 -0.95 -12.75
N ALA A 40 2.84 -0.89 -11.64
CA ALA A 40 3.24 0.37 -11.02
C ALA A 40 4.07 1.25 -11.97
N LEU A 41 4.99 0.65 -12.74
CA LEU A 41 5.80 1.36 -13.74
C LEU A 41 4.95 1.85 -14.92
N HIS A 42 4.06 1.00 -15.45
CA HIS A 42 3.12 1.37 -16.51
C HIS A 42 2.20 2.52 -16.09
N GLU A 43 1.59 2.45 -14.90
CA GLU A 43 0.76 3.50 -14.33
C GLU A 43 1.53 4.82 -14.13
N ALA A 44 2.84 4.74 -13.88
CA ALA A 44 3.73 5.89 -13.79
C ALA A 44 4.20 6.43 -15.16
N GLY A 45 3.85 5.77 -16.27
CA GLY A 45 4.18 6.17 -17.63
C GLY A 45 5.50 5.59 -18.17
N VAL A 46 6.11 4.62 -17.48
CA VAL A 46 7.31 3.91 -17.93
C VAL A 46 6.90 2.62 -18.62
N THR A 47 6.87 2.63 -19.96
CA THR A 47 6.27 1.55 -20.78
C THR A 47 7.28 0.65 -21.48
N GLU A 48 8.47 1.15 -21.79
CA GLU A 48 9.55 0.33 -22.32
C GLU A 48 10.31 -0.32 -21.15
N LEU A 49 10.08 -1.61 -20.95
CA LEU A 49 10.53 -2.34 -19.78
C LEU A 49 11.42 -3.54 -20.14
N MET A 50 12.42 -3.78 -19.28
CA MET A 50 13.23 -4.99 -19.27
C MET A 50 13.08 -5.72 -17.93
N VAL A 51 12.86 -7.03 -17.96
CA VAL A 51 12.89 -7.87 -16.77
C VAL A 51 14.24 -8.58 -16.72
N VAL A 52 15.02 -8.33 -15.66
CA VAL A 52 16.25 -9.07 -15.38
C VAL A 52 15.94 -10.12 -14.32
N THR A 53 15.99 -11.39 -14.69
CA THR A 53 15.84 -12.51 -13.75
C THR A 53 17.15 -13.27 -13.61
N GLY A 54 17.17 -14.36 -12.85
CA GLY A 54 18.34 -15.21 -12.70
C GLY A 54 18.03 -16.70 -12.87
N GLY A 55 19.07 -17.46 -13.20
CA GLY A 55 18.99 -18.92 -13.37
C GLY A 55 18.23 -19.35 -14.62
N ASP A 56 17.49 -20.46 -14.51
CA ASP A 56 16.77 -21.09 -15.64
C ASP A 56 15.33 -20.57 -15.81
N HIS A 57 14.95 -19.49 -15.10
CA HIS A 57 13.56 -19.01 -15.02
C HIS A 57 13.15 -18.03 -16.11
N VAL A 58 14.06 -17.60 -16.99
CA VAL A 58 13.76 -16.61 -18.05
C VAL A 58 12.55 -17.02 -18.89
N GLU A 59 12.43 -18.31 -19.22
CA GLU A 59 11.33 -18.83 -20.02
C GLU A 59 9.99 -18.86 -19.24
N ASP A 60 10.02 -19.02 -17.91
CA ASP A 60 8.82 -18.90 -17.06
C ASP A 60 8.29 -17.46 -17.09
N PHE A 61 9.18 -16.46 -16.98
CA PHE A 61 8.80 -15.05 -17.08
C PHE A 61 8.26 -14.70 -18.46
N LYS A 62 8.92 -15.15 -19.54
CA LYS A 62 8.39 -14.96 -20.90
C LYS A 62 7.03 -15.61 -21.10
N GLY A 63 6.85 -16.83 -20.59
CA GLY A 63 5.56 -17.53 -20.65
C GLY A 63 4.43 -16.78 -19.96
N LEU A 64 4.73 -16.07 -18.86
CA LEU A 64 3.77 -15.26 -18.13
C LEU A 64 3.53 -13.88 -18.75
N LEU A 65 4.60 -13.18 -19.12
CA LEU A 65 4.59 -11.74 -19.43
C LEU A 65 4.60 -11.43 -20.95
N GLY A 66 4.92 -12.42 -21.80
CA GLY A 66 4.91 -12.30 -23.25
C GLY A 66 6.15 -11.63 -23.85
N ASP A 67 6.17 -11.46 -25.17
CA ASP A 67 7.35 -10.99 -25.92
C ASP A 67 7.45 -9.45 -26.05
N GLU A 68 6.54 -8.70 -25.40
CA GLU A 68 6.54 -7.23 -25.44
C GLU A 68 7.60 -6.60 -24.52
N LEU A 69 8.20 -7.39 -23.61
CA LEU A 69 9.26 -6.98 -22.70
C LEU A 69 10.63 -7.44 -23.20
N ALA A 70 11.68 -6.70 -22.83
CA ALA A 70 13.04 -7.20 -22.93
C ALA A 70 13.37 -8.11 -21.73
N TYR A 71 14.29 -9.07 -21.93
CA TYR A 71 14.66 -10.03 -20.88
C TYR A 71 16.18 -10.13 -20.74
N GLY A 72 16.66 -10.05 -19.51
CA GLY A 72 18.05 -10.32 -19.14
C GLY A 72 18.16 -11.51 -18.19
N ASN A 73 19.28 -12.22 -18.25
CA ASN A 73 19.58 -13.32 -17.34
C ASN A 73 20.85 -13.03 -16.53
N GLN A 74 20.71 -12.99 -15.21
CA GLN A 74 21.79 -12.94 -14.26
C GLN A 74 22.21 -14.37 -13.89
N GLU A 75 23.34 -14.84 -14.42
CA GLU A 75 23.79 -16.23 -14.24
C GLU A 75 24.06 -16.61 -12.78
N ARG A 76 24.47 -15.64 -11.95
CA ARG A 76 24.81 -15.84 -10.54
C ARG A 76 24.30 -14.70 -9.67
N PRO A 77 24.03 -14.92 -8.38
CA PRO A 77 23.64 -13.85 -7.47
C PRO A 77 24.83 -12.91 -7.22
N GLY A 78 24.92 -11.85 -8.02
CA GLY A 78 26.00 -10.87 -8.00
C GLY A 78 25.64 -9.53 -7.35
N GLY A 79 24.43 -9.43 -6.80
CA GLY A 79 23.87 -8.19 -6.26
C GLY A 79 23.00 -7.43 -7.26
N ILE A 80 22.32 -6.40 -6.74
CA ILE A 80 21.35 -5.58 -7.48
C ILE A 80 22.05 -4.76 -8.56
N ALA A 81 23.23 -4.20 -8.27
CA ALA A 81 23.96 -3.38 -9.23
C ALA A 81 24.48 -4.21 -10.42
N GLU A 82 24.90 -5.48 -10.20
CA GLU A 82 25.25 -6.38 -11.31
C GLU A 82 24.05 -6.64 -12.22
N ALA A 83 22.88 -6.92 -11.64
CA ALA A 83 21.66 -7.16 -12.41
C ALA A 83 21.24 -5.93 -13.23
N LEU A 84 21.36 -4.72 -12.66
CA LEU A 84 21.13 -3.47 -13.39
C LEU A 84 22.13 -3.29 -14.54
N GLY A 85 23.42 -3.63 -14.31
CA GLY A 85 24.46 -3.54 -15.34
C GLY A 85 24.16 -4.32 -16.62
N LEU A 86 23.43 -5.45 -16.52
CA LEU A 86 23.00 -6.25 -17.67
C LEU A 86 22.01 -5.50 -18.59
N ALA A 87 21.39 -4.42 -18.12
CA ALA A 87 20.45 -3.62 -18.90
C ALA A 87 21.12 -2.48 -19.70
N ARG A 88 22.45 -2.33 -19.65
CA ARG A 88 23.18 -1.21 -20.30
C ARG A 88 22.78 -1.01 -21.76
N ASP A 89 22.80 -2.08 -22.55
CA ASP A 89 22.50 -1.99 -23.99
C ASP A 89 21.01 -1.69 -24.27
N PHE A 90 20.11 -2.18 -23.40
CA PHE A 90 18.68 -1.92 -23.50
C PHE A 90 18.35 -0.43 -23.21
N ILE A 91 19.00 0.12 -22.18
CA ILE A 91 18.79 1.51 -21.77
C ILE A 91 19.47 2.48 -22.75
N GLY A 92 20.71 2.23 -23.15
CA GLY A 92 21.49 3.15 -23.97
C GLY A 92 21.79 4.46 -23.23
N ASP A 93 21.60 5.60 -23.89
CA ASP A 93 21.84 6.94 -23.33
C ASP A 93 20.61 7.53 -22.61
N GLU A 94 19.55 6.73 -22.40
CA GLU A 94 18.34 7.17 -21.71
C GLU A 94 18.46 7.07 -20.19
N ARG A 95 17.56 7.78 -19.50
CA ARG A 95 17.36 7.61 -18.06
C ARG A 95 16.66 6.29 -17.76
N VAL A 96 17.01 5.70 -16.62
CA VAL A 96 16.49 4.41 -16.15
C VAL A 96 15.71 4.55 -14.84
N VAL A 97 14.57 3.87 -14.76
CA VAL A 97 13.82 3.63 -13.54
C VAL A 97 13.97 2.15 -13.18
N VAL A 98 14.45 1.85 -12.00
CA VAL A 98 14.73 0.49 -11.52
C VAL A 98 13.75 0.14 -10.43
N MET A 99 13.10 -1.00 -10.54
CA MET A 99 12.16 -1.51 -9.54
C MET A 99 12.49 -2.95 -9.16
N LEU A 100 12.67 -3.21 -7.87
CA LEU A 100 12.76 -4.58 -7.37
C LEU A 100 11.38 -5.23 -7.43
N ALA A 101 11.28 -6.41 -8.04
CA ALA A 101 9.99 -7.03 -8.33
C ALA A 101 9.24 -7.53 -7.07
N ASP A 102 9.90 -7.64 -5.93
CA ASP A 102 9.33 -8.01 -4.63
C ASP A 102 8.90 -6.80 -3.77
N ASN A 103 9.10 -5.59 -4.28
CA ASN A 103 8.69 -4.36 -3.59
C ASN A 103 7.30 -3.93 -4.05
N ILE A 104 6.34 -3.93 -3.13
CA ILE A 104 4.94 -3.61 -3.37
C ILE A 104 4.60 -2.25 -2.79
N PHE A 105 3.99 -1.39 -3.62
CA PHE A 105 3.57 -0.04 -3.24
C PHE A 105 2.03 0.04 -3.25
N GLY A 106 1.44 0.39 -2.11
CA GLY A 106 0.00 0.61 -1.91
C GLY A 106 -0.50 1.97 -2.40
N GLY A 107 0.12 2.53 -3.43
CA GLY A 107 -0.15 3.88 -3.92
C GLY A 107 0.71 4.24 -5.16
N PRO A 108 0.39 5.33 -5.85
CA PRO A 108 1.07 5.69 -7.10
C PRO A 108 2.50 6.18 -6.87
N ILE A 109 3.43 5.71 -7.69
CA ILE A 109 4.83 6.19 -7.73
C ILE A 109 5.04 7.33 -8.74
N THR A 110 3.98 7.76 -9.43
CA THR A 110 4.03 8.73 -10.54
C THR A 110 4.69 10.06 -10.16
N GLN A 111 4.52 10.52 -8.92
CA GLN A 111 5.14 11.78 -8.49
C GLN A 111 6.66 11.69 -8.47
N THR A 112 7.23 10.59 -7.99
CA THR A 112 8.68 10.36 -7.99
C THR A 112 9.24 10.30 -9.41
N ILE A 113 8.53 9.62 -10.32
CA ILE A 113 8.94 9.54 -11.74
C ILE A 113 8.88 10.91 -12.42
N ARG A 114 7.86 11.73 -12.12
CA ARG A 114 7.78 13.13 -12.61
C ARG A 114 8.92 14.00 -12.07
N ASN A 115 9.16 13.96 -10.75
CA ASN A 115 10.25 14.71 -10.13
C ASN A 115 11.60 14.32 -10.74
N PHE A 116 11.80 13.03 -11.00
CA PHE A 116 12.99 12.55 -11.67
C PHE A 116 13.09 13.02 -13.13
N ALA A 117 11.99 13.05 -13.88
CA ALA A 117 11.98 13.55 -15.26
C ALA A 117 12.40 15.04 -15.34
N GLU A 118 12.00 15.84 -14.36
CA GLU A 118 12.31 17.27 -14.27
C GLU A 118 13.71 17.56 -13.71
N GLN A 119 14.29 16.61 -12.98
CA GLN A 119 15.65 16.71 -12.44
C GLN A 119 16.66 16.86 -13.58
N ARG A 120 17.66 17.72 -13.42
CA ARG A 120 18.65 18.01 -14.47
C ARG A 120 19.57 16.81 -14.77
N GLN A 121 20.09 16.19 -13.72
CA GLN A 121 21.07 15.09 -13.78
C GLN A 121 21.08 14.34 -12.44
N GLY A 122 21.73 13.19 -12.41
CA GLY A 122 21.97 12.41 -11.21
C GLY A 122 20.95 11.33 -10.97
N ALA A 123 20.73 11.04 -9.69
CA ALA A 123 19.89 9.95 -9.23
C ALA A 123 18.77 10.45 -8.34
N ARG A 124 17.73 9.62 -8.20
CA ARG A 124 16.65 9.82 -7.23
C ARG A 124 16.25 8.50 -6.61
N VAL A 125 16.10 8.48 -5.29
CA VAL A 125 15.61 7.32 -4.54
C VAL A 125 14.27 7.61 -3.89
N LEU A 126 13.43 6.58 -3.74
CA LEU A 126 12.20 6.67 -2.97
C LEU A 126 12.42 6.11 -1.57
N LEU A 127 12.13 6.92 -0.55
CA LEU A 127 12.22 6.54 0.84
C LEU A 127 10.85 6.14 1.39
N ALA A 128 10.82 5.21 2.33
CA ALA A 128 9.62 4.89 3.10
C ALA A 128 9.90 5.03 4.60
N HIS A 129 8.92 5.48 5.37
CA HIS A 129 9.03 5.54 6.83
C HIS A 129 8.79 4.15 7.43
N VAL A 130 9.77 3.61 8.16
CA VAL A 130 9.70 2.31 8.82
C VAL A 130 9.66 2.54 10.33
N ARG A 131 8.57 2.11 10.97
CA ARG A 131 8.37 2.31 12.42
C ARG A 131 9.19 1.32 13.26
N GLU A 132 9.46 0.14 12.73
CA GLU A 132 10.14 -0.93 13.44
C GLU A 132 11.65 -0.87 13.19
N THR A 133 12.40 -0.48 14.22
CA THR A 133 13.86 -0.28 14.11
C THR A 133 14.62 -1.54 13.74
N ASP A 134 14.12 -2.73 14.12
CA ASP A 134 14.77 -3.99 13.78
C ASP A 134 14.70 -4.29 12.28
N HIS A 135 13.59 -3.97 11.61
CA HIS A 135 13.45 -4.12 10.16
C HIS A 135 14.47 -3.24 9.41
N LEU A 136 14.73 -2.02 9.89
CA LEU A 136 15.74 -1.12 9.29
C LEU A 136 17.15 -1.73 9.23
N ARG A 137 17.48 -2.72 10.08
CA ARG A 137 18.78 -3.41 10.04
C ARG A 137 18.95 -4.33 8.83
N HIS A 138 17.90 -4.56 8.06
CA HIS A 138 17.90 -5.39 6.86
C HIS A 138 17.91 -4.58 5.56
N LEU A 139 17.90 -3.24 5.65
CA LEU A 139 17.66 -2.32 4.55
C LEU A 139 18.79 -1.28 4.41
N GLY A 140 18.78 -0.54 3.30
CA GLY A 140 19.58 0.68 3.15
C GLY A 140 18.93 1.84 3.91
N VAL A 141 19.63 2.44 4.88
CA VAL A 141 19.08 3.50 5.73
C VAL A 141 19.84 4.80 5.49
N PRO A 142 19.18 5.87 5.00
CA PRO A 142 19.83 7.15 4.78
C PRO A 142 20.01 7.92 6.08
N ARG A 143 21.19 8.53 6.24
CA ARG A 143 21.42 9.64 7.18
C ARG A 143 21.03 10.94 6.46
N ILE A 144 20.01 11.63 6.97
CA ILE A 144 19.51 12.88 6.39
C ILE A 144 19.99 14.07 7.22
N GLU A 145 20.70 15.00 6.59
CA GLU A 145 21.23 16.21 7.22
C GLU A 145 20.98 17.44 6.33
N GLY A 146 20.47 18.52 6.92
CA GLY A 146 20.22 19.77 6.17
C GLY A 146 19.28 19.62 4.97
N GLY A 147 18.34 18.67 5.03
CA GLY A 147 17.39 18.39 3.95
C GLY A 147 17.95 17.57 2.78
N ARG A 148 19.13 16.96 2.92
CA ARG A 148 19.74 16.08 1.92
C ARG A 148 20.20 14.76 2.55
N ILE A 149 20.35 13.73 1.74
CA ILE A 149 21.00 12.48 2.15
C ILE A 149 22.50 12.73 2.24
N ALA A 150 23.09 12.58 3.42
CA ALA A 150 24.52 12.71 3.67
C ALA A 150 25.27 11.40 3.40
N GLU A 151 24.62 10.27 3.64
CA GLU A 151 25.15 8.92 3.45
C GLU A 151 23.98 7.93 3.46
N ILE A 152 24.09 6.81 2.74
CA ILE A 152 23.19 5.65 2.90
C ILE A 152 24.02 4.49 3.46
N VAL A 153 23.58 3.93 4.58
CA VAL A 153 24.26 2.79 5.21
C VAL A 153 23.47 1.53 4.90
N GLU A 154 24.13 0.55 4.26
CA GLU A 154 23.56 -0.77 3.99
C GLU A 154 23.51 -1.59 5.27
N LYS A 155 22.30 -2.03 5.68
CA LYS A 155 22.07 -2.95 6.80
C LYS A 155 22.78 -2.52 8.09
N PRO A 156 22.53 -1.30 8.58
CA PRO A 156 23.23 -0.78 9.74
C PRO A 156 22.83 -1.54 11.02
N PRO A 157 23.78 -1.90 11.90
CA PRO A 157 23.43 -2.43 13.22
C PRO A 157 22.70 -1.39 14.10
N ASP A 158 22.99 -0.10 13.88
CA ASP A 158 22.36 1.04 14.53
C ASP A 158 21.84 2.02 13.45
N PRO A 159 20.56 1.92 13.06
CA PRO A 159 19.98 2.73 11.99
C PRO A 159 20.06 4.24 12.28
N PRO A 160 20.59 5.07 11.36
CA PRO A 160 20.73 6.52 11.58
C PRO A 160 19.42 7.32 11.54
N GLY A 161 18.28 6.68 11.25
CA GLY A 161 16.97 7.31 11.17
C GLY A 161 15.85 6.28 10.96
N LEU A 162 14.63 6.75 10.78
CA LEU A 162 13.41 5.92 10.59
C LEU A 162 12.97 5.78 9.14
N TYR A 163 13.85 6.09 8.19
CA TYR A 163 13.57 5.95 6.76
C TYR A 163 14.37 4.79 6.19
N ALA A 164 13.79 4.06 5.24
CA ALA A 164 14.50 3.09 4.42
C ALA A 164 14.50 3.55 2.98
N VAL A 165 15.59 3.27 2.26
CA VAL A 165 15.60 3.30 0.79
C VAL A 165 14.81 2.09 0.31
N THR A 166 13.71 2.34 -0.40
CA THR A 166 12.85 1.28 -0.98
C THR A 166 13.53 0.62 -2.18
N GLY A 167 12.86 -0.36 -2.80
CA GLY A 167 13.27 -0.97 -4.06
C GLY A 167 12.98 -0.15 -5.32
N LEU A 168 12.72 1.16 -5.24
CA LEU A 168 12.56 2.04 -6.40
C LEU A 168 13.72 3.05 -6.48
N TYR A 169 14.46 2.99 -7.59
CA TYR A 169 15.62 3.82 -7.87
C TYR A 169 15.50 4.46 -9.25
N CYS A 170 16.00 5.67 -9.41
CA CYS A 170 16.02 6.37 -10.69
C CYS A 170 17.44 6.89 -10.95
N TYR A 171 17.97 6.66 -12.14
CA TYR A 171 19.33 7.09 -12.50
C TYR A 171 19.39 7.64 -13.93
N ASP A 172 20.31 8.58 -14.15
CA ASP A 172 20.78 8.87 -15.49
C ASP A 172 21.68 7.75 -16.03
N ALA A 173 22.05 7.84 -17.31
CA ALA A 173 22.81 6.80 -18.00
C ALA A 173 24.22 6.58 -17.42
N ASP A 174 24.77 7.59 -16.71
CA ASP A 174 26.08 7.52 -16.06
C ASP A 174 26.17 6.37 -15.04
N VAL A 175 25.03 5.86 -14.56
CA VAL A 175 24.95 4.73 -13.63
C VAL A 175 25.71 3.50 -14.13
N PHE A 176 25.76 3.26 -15.44
CA PHE A 176 26.45 2.10 -16.00
C PHE A 176 27.97 2.21 -15.89
N ASP A 177 28.50 3.43 -15.96
CA ASP A 177 29.92 3.67 -15.73
C ASP A 177 30.24 3.57 -14.24
N VAL A 178 29.35 4.06 -13.37
CA VAL A 178 29.44 3.87 -11.91
C VAL A 178 29.48 2.38 -11.55
N ILE A 179 28.57 1.57 -12.10
CA ILE A 179 28.51 0.12 -11.85
C ILE A 179 29.80 -0.58 -12.30
N ALA A 180 30.37 -0.16 -13.44
CA ALA A 180 31.61 -0.74 -13.97
C ALA A 180 32.84 -0.50 -13.08
N GLU A 181 32.81 0.53 -12.23
CA GLU A 181 33.87 0.88 -11.29
C GLU A 181 33.67 0.30 -9.88
N LEU A 182 32.52 -0.34 -9.61
CA LEU A 182 32.24 -0.88 -8.28
C LEU A 182 33.09 -2.11 -7.95
N GLU A 183 33.47 -2.21 -6.68
CA GLU A 183 34.07 -3.40 -6.10
C GLU A 183 33.01 -4.18 -5.31
N PRO A 184 33.04 -5.53 -5.34
CA PRO A 184 32.15 -6.35 -4.52
C PRO A 184 32.30 -6.03 -3.02
N SER A 185 31.17 -6.00 -2.32
CA SER A 185 31.14 -5.80 -0.87
C SER A 185 31.79 -6.97 -0.13
N GLY A 186 31.88 -6.90 1.21
CA GLY A 186 32.32 -8.02 2.05
C GLY A 186 31.49 -9.31 1.86
N ARG A 187 30.32 -9.23 1.21
CA ARG A 187 29.45 -10.36 0.85
C ARG A 187 29.72 -10.91 -0.56
N GLY A 188 30.58 -10.25 -1.34
CA GLY A 188 30.85 -10.60 -2.73
C GLY A 188 29.77 -10.13 -3.72
N GLU A 189 28.90 -9.20 -3.32
CA GLU A 189 27.82 -8.64 -4.13
C GLU A 189 28.13 -7.19 -4.51
N LEU A 190 27.73 -6.74 -5.70
CA LEU A 190 27.69 -5.33 -6.07
C LEU A 190 26.42 -4.70 -5.50
N GLU A 191 26.59 -3.90 -4.45
CA GLU A 191 25.48 -3.33 -3.68
C GLU A 191 24.95 -2.06 -4.37
N ILE A 192 23.61 -1.96 -4.51
CA ILE A 192 22.98 -0.74 -5.06
C ILE A 192 23.21 0.48 -4.15
N THR A 193 23.43 0.24 -2.85
CA THR A 193 23.79 1.28 -1.89
C THR A 193 25.11 1.97 -2.25
N ASP A 194 26.07 1.26 -2.85
CA ASP A 194 27.33 1.86 -3.30
C ASP A 194 27.15 2.74 -4.54
N VAL A 195 26.25 2.34 -5.46
CA VAL A 195 25.80 3.20 -6.57
C VAL A 195 25.15 4.47 -6.02
N ASN A 196 24.20 4.34 -5.08
CA ASN A 196 23.51 5.50 -4.50
C ASN A 196 24.50 6.45 -3.83
N ASN A 197 25.47 5.91 -3.06
CA ASN A 197 26.49 6.70 -2.40
C ASN A 197 27.47 7.39 -3.37
N HIS A 198 27.65 6.88 -4.60
CA HIS A 198 28.36 7.62 -5.65
C HIS A 198 27.65 8.95 -5.95
N TYR A 199 26.34 8.92 -6.17
CA TYR A 199 25.54 10.13 -6.43
C TYR A 199 25.42 11.04 -5.21
N VAL A 200 25.42 10.50 -3.98
CA VAL A 200 25.53 11.28 -2.73
C VAL A 200 26.82 12.11 -2.73
N ARG A 201 27.97 11.45 -2.96
CA ARG A 201 29.28 12.13 -2.99
C ARG A 201 29.38 13.18 -4.10
N ALA A 202 28.73 12.92 -5.23
CA ALA A 202 28.64 13.87 -6.34
C ALA A 202 27.66 15.03 -6.08
N GLY A 203 26.88 15.00 -4.99
CA GLY A 203 25.87 16.01 -4.67
C GLY A 203 24.71 16.04 -5.67
N SER A 204 24.44 14.91 -6.32
CA SER A 204 23.42 14.77 -7.37
C SER A 204 22.38 13.68 -7.08
N LEU A 205 22.38 13.14 -5.85
CA LEU A 205 21.29 12.31 -5.35
C LEU A 205 20.20 13.19 -4.73
N GLU A 206 18.99 13.07 -5.27
CA GLU A 206 17.76 13.60 -4.68
C GLU A 206 16.92 12.45 -4.09
N PHE A 207 15.90 12.77 -3.31
CA PHE A 207 14.96 11.76 -2.81
C PHE A 207 13.53 12.29 -2.74
N ASP A 208 12.58 11.35 -2.74
CA ASP A 208 11.19 11.58 -2.33
C ASP A 208 10.85 10.66 -1.15
N VAL A 209 9.77 10.98 -0.43
CA VAL A 209 9.22 10.11 0.61
C VAL A 209 7.88 9.57 0.12
N PHE A 210 7.70 8.26 0.17
CA PHE A 210 6.47 7.59 -0.21
C PHE A 210 5.41 7.76 0.88
N GLU A 211 4.28 8.36 0.50
CA GLU A 211 3.11 8.52 1.36
C GLU A 211 2.15 7.35 1.11
N GLY A 212 2.45 6.20 1.70
CA GLY A 212 1.62 5.00 1.56
C GLY A 212 2.27 3.74 2.13
N TYR A 213 1.56 2.62 1.99
CA TYR A 213 2.10 1.32 2.36
C TYR A 213 3.20 0.88 1.39
N TRP A 214 4.38 0.57 1.91
CA TRP A 214 5.44 -0.12 1.19
C TRP A 214 5.74 -1.43 1.92
N GLY A 215 5.90 -2.51 1.16
CA GLY A 215 6.27 -3.82 1.70
C GLY A 215 7.26 -4.56 0.80
N ASP A 216 8.21 -5.24 1.42
CA ASP A 216 9.14 -6.17 0.78
C ASP A 216 8.62 -7.61 0.97
N ALA A 217 8.05 -8.16 -0.10
CA ALA A 217 7.46 -9.50 -0.11
C ALA A 217 8.51 -10.63 -0.11
N GLY A 218 9.80 -10.29 -0.24
CA GLY A 218 10.93 -11.23 -0.23
C GLY A 218 11.70 -11.26 1.10
N GLU A 219 11.35 -10.40 2.06
CA GLU A 219 12.07 -10.29 3.33
C GLU A 219 11.91 -11.55 4.20
N SER A 220 10.68 -12.04 4.37
CA SER A 220 10.37 -13.22 5.16
C SER A 220 9.03 -13.82 4.74
N ILE A 221 8.72 -15.04 5.19
CA ILE A 221 7.39 -15.65 4.97
C ILE A 221 6.29 -14.79 5.60
N ASP A 222 6.53 -14.23 6.78
CA ASP A 222 5.54 -13.40 7.47
C ASP A 222 5.30 -12.08 6.72
N ALA A 223 6.38 -11.43 6.25
CA ALA A 223 6.28 -10.23 5.42
C ALA A 223 5.54 -10.51 4.11
N TYR A 224 5.80 -11.65 3.47
CA TYR A 224 5.08 -12.08 2.26
C TYR A 224 3.57 -12.21 2.50
N TYR A 225 3.15 -12.83 3.61
CA TYR A 225 1.73 -12.92 3.97
C TYR A 225 1.13 -11.57 4.37
N GLU A 226 1.88 -10.71 5.06
CA GLU A 226 1.42 -9.34 5.35
C GLU A 226 1.15 -8.58 4.05
N VAL A 227 2.09 -8.61 3.10
CA VAL A 227 1.93 -7.97 1.79
C VAL A 227 0.69 -8.50 1.08
N ILE A 228 0.46 -9.82 1.07
CA ILE A 228 -0.76 -10.40 0.48
C ILE A 228 -2.02 -9.85 1.14
N GLU A 229 -2.06 -9.82 2.48
CA GLU A 229 -3.22 -9.31 3.22
C GLU A 229 -3.43 -7.82 2.99
N ARG A 230 -2.36 -7.03 2.86
CA ARG A 230 -2.42 -5.59 2.52
C ARG A 230 -2.96 -5.36 1.12
N VAL A 231 -2.46 -6.10 0.12
CA VAL A 231 -2.96 -6.02 -1.25
C VAL A 231 -4.42 -6.48 -1.35
N ARG A 232 -4.79 -7.50 -0.59
CA ARG A 232 -6.17 -8.02 -0.51
C ARG A 232 -7.13 -7.03 0.16
N ARG A 233 -6.63 -6.16 1.04
CA ARG A 233 -7.38 -5.11 1.76
C ARG A 233 -7.10 -3.75 1.09
N PRO A 234 -7.66 -3.49 -0.10
CA PRO A 234 -7.36 -2.28 -0.85
C PRO A 234 -7.61 -1.03 0.01
N HIS A 235 -6.60 -0.15 0.10
CA HIS A 235 -6.76 1.23 0.52
C HIS A 235 -7.85 1.92 -0.31
N PHE A 236 -8.44 2.97 0.26
CA PHE A 236 -9.52 3.75 -0.33
C PHE A 236 -9.33 3.95 -1.86
N LYS A 237 -10.21 3.37 -2.69
CA LYS A 237 -10.47 3.87 -4.03
C LYS A 237 -11.94 4.30 -4.01
N THR A 238 -12.20 5.59 -4.19
CA THR A 238 -13.54 6.23 -4.17
C THR A 238 -14.60 5.51 -5.02
N ASP A 239 -14.20 4.70 -6.00
CA ASP A 239 -15.09 3.84 -6.79
C ASP A 239 -15.63 2.59 -6.06
N ARG A 240 -14.99 2.14 -4.97
CA ARG A 240 -15.37 0.93 -4.22
C ARG A 240 -16.27 1.16 -3.01
N LEU A 241 -16.42 2.41 -2.58
CA LEU A 241 -17.19 2.82 -1.39
C LEU A 241 -18.45 3.61 -1.73
N ARG A 242 -18.90 3.50 -3.00
CA ARG A 242 -20.18 4.09 -3.39
C ARG A 242 -21.31 3.39 -2.65
N PRO A 243 -22.32 4.12 -2.17
CA PRO A 243 -23.50 3.51 -1.60
C PRO A 243 -24.12 2.59 -2.63
N ALA A 244 -24.35 1.33 -2.25
CA ALA A 244 -25.07 0.39 -3.09
C ALA A 244 -26.56 0.68 -2.94
N PRO A 245 -27.26 1.18 -3.98
CA PRO A 245 -28.67 1.51 -3.85
C PRO A 245 -29.48 0.26 -3.51
N LEU A 246 -30.32 0.36 -2.49
CA LEU A 246 -31.21 -0.71 -2.08
C LEU A 246 -32.57 -0.53 -2.76
N ARG A 247 -33.11 -1.63 -3.27
CA ARG A 247 -34.41 -1.63 -3.93
C ARG A 247 -35.51 -2.05 -2.96
N ARG A 248 -36.50 -1.17 -2.79
CA ARG A 248 -37.78 -1.50 -2.16
C ARG A 248 -38.71 -2.14 -3.19
N PHE A 249 -39.23 -3.32 -2.86
CA PHE A 249 -40.27 -4.02 -3.60
C PHE A 249 -41.61 -3.77 -2.90
N GLU A 250 -42.41 -2.86 -3.45
CA GLU A 250 -43.67 -2.40 -2.85
C GLU A 250 -44.87 -3.24 -3.31
N ASP A 251 -45.80 -3.50 -2.37
CA ASP A 251 -47.14 -4.01 -2.62
C ASP A 251 -48.14 -3.48 -1.56
N GLU A 252 -49.39 -3.96 -1.59
CA GLU A 252 -50.45 -3.51 -0.69
C GLU A 252 -50.18 -3.75 0.81
N ARG A 253 -49.19 -4.58 1.16
CA ARG A 253 -48.76 -4.88 2.53
C ARG A 253 -47.67 -3.94 3.03
N GLY A 254 -47.02 -3.18 2.14
CA GLY A 254 -45.85 -2.36 2.43
C GLY A 254 -44.72 -2.61 1.43
N TRP A 255 -43.48 -2.73 1.92
CA TRP A 255 -42.32 -3.01 1.08
C TRP A 255 -41.41 -4.08 1.67
N LEU A 256 -40.74 -4.81 0.78
CA LEU A 256 -39.64 -5.73 1.07
C LEU A 256 -38.34 -5.14 0.52
N THR A 257 -37.22 -5.29 1.25
CA THR A 257 -35.88 -5.03 0.70
C THR A 257 -34.94 -6.16 1.09
N GLU A 258 -34.07 -6.57 0.17
CA GLU A 258 -32.90 -7.39 0.52
C GLU A 258 -31.79 -6.44 0.96
N ILE A 259 -31.35 -6.54 2.22
CA ILE A 259 -30.32 -5.67 2.79
C ILE A 259 -28.92 -6.17 2.39
N ALA A 260 -28.69 -7.48 2.55
CA ALA A 260 -27.42 -8.10 2.27
C ALA A 260 -27.59 -9.56 1.89
N ARG A 261 -26.65 -10.04 1.07
CA ARG A 261 -26.49 -11.45 0.71
C ARG A 261 -25.03 -11.82 0.91
N THR A 262 -24.75 -12.70 1.87
CA THR A 262 -23.40 -13.13 2.24
C THR A 262 -22.56 -13.60 1.05
N SER A 263 -23.17 -14.25 0.05
CA SER A 263 -22.47 -14.73 -1.14
C SER A 263 -21.99 -13.62 -2.09
N LEU A 264 -22.38 -12.36 -1.86
CA LEU A 264 -21.98 -11.19 -2.64
C LEU A 264 -21.06 -10.25 -1.86
N LEU A 265 -20.73 -10.57 -0.61
CA LEU A 265 -19.84 -9.78 0.23
C LEU A 265 -18.42 -10.38 0.23
N PRO A 266 -17.37 -9.55 0.37
CA PRO A 266 -15.99 -10.04 0.45
C PRO A 266 -15.73 -10.97 1.63
N LYS A 267 -16.49 -10.80 2.72
CA LYS A 267 -16.44 -11.61 3.95
C LYS A 267 -17.86 -11.96 4.40
N PRO A 268 -18.04 -13.10 5.08
CA PRO A 268 -19.35 -13.47 5.58
C PRO A 268 -19.79 -12.58 6.75
N ILE A 269 -21.08 -12.24 6.78
CA ILE A 269 -21.68 -11.58 7.95
C ILE A 269 -21.65 -12.54 9.14
N ARG A 270 -21.11 -12.09 10.26
CA ARG A 270 -21.03 -12.85 11.52
C ARG A 270 -22.05 -12.37 12.54
N GLN A 271 -22.23 -11.07 12.63
CA GLN A 271 -23.16 -10.46 13.57
C GLN A 271 -23.96 -9.34 12.89
N THR A 272 -25.19 -9.16 13.35
CA THR A 272 -26.11 -8.11 12.90
C THR A 272 -26.60 -7.32 14.10
N ASN A 273 -26.55 -6.01 13.96
CA ASN A 273 -26.88 -5.07 15.01
C ASN A 273 -27.93 -4.07 14.52
N VAL A 274 -28.75 -3.59 15.46
CA VAL A 274 -29.67 -2.48 15.23
C VAL A 274 -29.49 -1.46 16.34
N SER A 275 -29.50 -0.18 15.99
CA SER A 275 -29.44 0.91 16.94
C SER A 275 -30.44 1.99 16.61
N PHE A 276 -30.91 2.67 17.66
CA PHE A 276 -31.67 3.89 17.54
C PHE A 276 -30.81 5.05 18.07
N SER A 277 -30.74 6.14 17.32
CA SER A 277 -29.98 7.34 17.65
C SER A 277 -30.87 8.56 17.51
N ARG A 278 -30.75 9.50 18.45
CA ARG A 278 -31.43 10.80 18.36
C ARG A 278 -30.68 11.72 17.42
N LYS A 279 -31.37 12.70 16.84
CA LYS A 279 -30.72 13.75 16.06
C LYS A 279 -29.54 14.37 16.83
N GLY A 280 -28.41 14.52 16.15
CA GLY A 280 -27.17 15.08 16.70
C GLY A 280 -26.29 14.07 17.45
N THR A 281 -26.68 12.79 17.51
CA THR A 281 -25.81 11.72 17.99
C THR A 281 -24.73 11.41 16.96
N ILE A 282 -23.48 11.35 17.42
CA ILE A 282 -22.38 10.70 16.68
C ILE A 282 -22.11 9.36 17.34
N ARG A 283 -22.07 8.29 16.54
CA ARG A 283 -21.58 6.97 16.96
C ARG A 283 -20.25 6.72 16.29
N GLY A 284 -19.20 7.15 16.99
CA GLY A 284 -17.82 6.78 16.76
C GLY A 284 -17.05 7.44 15.62
N LEU A 285 -15.77 7.09 15.62
CA LEU A 285 -14.88 6.91 14.46
C LEU A 285 -13.96 5.72 14.80
N HIS A 286 -14.45 4.48 14.67
CA HIS A 286 -13.80 3.28 15.20
C HIS A 286 -13.22 2.41 14.10
N TYR A 287 -12.21 1.61 14.46
CA TYR A 287 -11.64 0.58 13.59
C TYR A 287 -11.35 -0.68 14.39
N HIS A 288 -11.28 -1.81 13.71
CA HIS A 288 -11.04 -3.12 14.31
C HIS A 288 -9.69 -3.68 13.82
N GLU A 289 -8.79 -4.03 14.74
CA GLU A 289 -7.47 -4.59 14.36
C GLU A 289 -7.58 -5.92 13.62
N ARG A 290 -8.62 -6.71 13.86
CA ARG A 290 -8.87 -7.96 13.13
C ARG A 290 -9.41 -7.73 11.72
N GLY A 291 -9.65 -6.47 11.34
CA GLY A 291 -10.12 -6.10 10.02
C GLY A 291 -11.58 -6.47 9.79
N GLN A 292 -12.44 -6.22 10.78
CA GLN A 292 -13.90 -6.32 10.63
C GLN A 292 -14.39 -5.36 9.56
N ASP A 293 -15.12 -5.86 8.56
CA ASP A 293 -15.85 -4.98 7.63
C ASP A 293 -17.28 -4.78 8.11
N ASP A 294 -17.82 -3.61 7.80
CA ASP A 294 -19.14 -3.16 8.21
C ASP A 294 -20.04 -2.92 6.99
N VAL A 295 -21.35 -3.13 7.13
CA VAL A 295 -22.36 -2.72 6.14
C VAL A 295 -23.42 -1.90 6.86
N PHE A 296 -23.45 -0.59 6.60
CA PHE A 296 -24.39 0.35 7.23
C PHE A 296 -25.63 0.58 6.37
N VAL A 297 -26.81 0.50 6.97
CA VAL A 297 -28.09 0.81 6.34
C VAL A 297 -28.98 1.61 7.30
N CYS A 298 -29.34 2.82 6.89
CA CYS A 298 -30.29 3.65 7.61
C CYS A 298 -31.72 3.23 7.22
N LEU A 299 -32.39 2.49 8.09
CA LEU A 299 -33.75 1.96 7.86
C LEU A 299 -34.84 3.02 7.97
N GLN A 300 -34.59 4.06 8.77
CA GLN A 300 -35.50 5.19 8.97
C GLN A 300 -34.69 6.43 9.32
N GLY A 301 -35.08 7.58 8.77
CA GLY A 301 -34.43 8.86 9.01
C GLY A 301 -33.25 9.09 8.07
N LYS A 302 -32.35 9.98 8.46
CA LYS A 302 -31.16 10.36 7.68
C LYS A 302 -29.90 10.32 8.55
N ALA A 303 -28.90 9.59 8.09
CA ALA A 303 -27.60 9.47 8.73
C ALA A 303 -26.50 9.92 7.77
N ARG A 304 -25.45 10.53 8.31
CA ARG A 304 -24.19 10.79 7.60
C ARG A 304 -23.16 9.77 8.05
N VAL A 305 -22.75 8.89 7.16
CA VAL A 305 -21.60 8.01 7.37
C VAL A 305 -20.33 8.83 7.15
N VAL A 306 -19.33 8.63 8.00
CA VAL A 306 -17.99 9.18 7.85
C VAL A 306 -17.00 8.05 7.99
N ALA A 307 -16.03 7.99 7.09
CA ALA A 307 -14.92 7.04 7.13
C ALA A 307 -13.60 7.74 6.82
N MET A 308 -12.51 7.20 7.36
CA MET A 308 -11.15 7.68 7.14
C MET A 308 -10.20 6.50 7.01
N ASP A 309 -9.40 6.52 5.94
CA ASP A 309 -8.26 5.62 5.80
C ASP A 309 -7.19 6.00 6.82
N ARG A 310 -6.79 5.06 7.67
CA ARG A 310 -5.84 5.30 8.75
C ARG A 310 -4.40 5.46 8.25
N ASP A 311 -4.09 4.88 7.10
CA ASP A 311 -2.76 4.88 6.53
C ASP A 311 -2.53 6.13 5.68
N THR A 312 -3.51 6.52 4.85
CA THR A 312 -3.39 7.67 3.94
C THR A 312 -3.97 8.97 4.51
N GLY A 313 -4.89 8.88 5.47
CA GLY A 313 -5.66 10.03 5.96
C GLY A 313 -6.76 10.50 5.00
N GLU A 314 -6.98 9.81 3.89
CA GLU A 314 -8.10 10.09 2.98
C GLU A 314 -9.43 9.90 3.71
N THR A 315 -10.39 10.79 3.45
CA THR A 315 -11.68 10.78 4.13
C THR A 315 -12.85 10.67 3.16
N PHE A 316 -13.95 10.16 3.67
CA PHE A 316 -15.19 9.96 2.93
C PHE A 316 -16.38 10.27 3.80
N THR A 317 -17.42 10.78 3.15
CA THR A 317 -18.70 10.98 3.78
C THR A 317 -19.85 10.72 2.81
N GLU A 318 -20.91 10.10 3.31
CA GLU A 318 -22.14 9.88 2.56
C GLU A 318 -23.37 10.04 3.45
N ASP A 319 -24.38 10.75 2.96
CA ASP A 319 -25.70 10.78 3.58
C ASP A 319 -26.58 9.62 3.06
N ILE A 320 -27.00 8.71 3.94
CA ILE A 320 -27.94 7.61 3.63
C ILE A 320 -29.22 7.70 4.46
N GLY A 321 -30.32 7.13 3.95
CA GLY A 321 -31.61 7.12 4.66
C GLY A 321 -32.81 7.28 3.74
N ASP A 322 -33.82 8.03 4.21
CA ASP A 322 -35.11 8.16 3.52
C ASP A 322 -34.99 8.72 2.09
N ASP A 323 -34.09 9.69 1.88
CA ASP A 323 -33.85 10.32 0.57
C ASP A 323 -32.81 9.58 -0.29
N ASN A 324 -32.02 8.69 0.33
CA ASN A 324 -30.96 7.92 -0.31
C ASN A 324 -30.88 6.53 0.32
N PHE A 325 -31.80 5.65 -0.05
CA PHE A 325 -31.91 4.33 0.56
C PHE A 325 -30.84 3.40 -0.02
N ALA A 326 -29.70 3.35 0.64
CA ALA A 326 -28.52 2.62 0.19
C ALA A 326 -27.79 1.92 1.36
N ALA A 327 -26.99 0.92 1.01
CA ALA A 327 -26.05 0.29 1.91
C ALA A 327 -24.64 0.84 1.66
N VAL A 328 -23.92 1.17 2.74
CA VAL A 328 -22.51 1.57 2.69
C VAL A 328 -21.69 0.43 3.26
N TYR A 329 -20.94 -0.26 2.41
CA TYR A 329 -19.92 -1.20 2.87
C TYR A 329 -18.70 -0.41 3.34
N VAL A 330 -18.07 -0.79 4.44
CA VAL A 330 -16.91 -0.11 5.03
C VAL A 330 -15.86 -1.17 5.34
N PRO A 331 -14.76 -1.24 4.56
CA PRO A 331 -13.62 -2.12 4.84
C PRO A 331 -13.00 -1.88 6.22
N GLY A 332 -12.53 -2.96 6.85
CA GLY A 332 -11.99 -2.90 8.21
C GLY A 332 -10.70 -2.13 8.43
N ASN A 333 -10.01 -1.68 7.37
CA ASN A 333 -8.89 -0.74 7.48
C ASN A 333 -9.33 0.70 7.74
N LEU A 334 -10.63 1.00 7.62
CA LEU A 334 -11.16 2.35 7.78
C LEU A 334 -11.66 2.60 9.18
N ALA A 335 -11.22 3.71 9.77
CA ALA A 335 -11.88 4.26 10.93
C ALA A 335 -13.21 4.88 10.49
N HIS A 336 -14.32 4.52 11.11
CA HIS A 336 -15.63 4.90 10.60
C HIS A 336 -16.68 5.09 11.70
N GLY A 337 -17.73 5.82 11.36
CA GLY A 337 -18.86 6.08 12.24
C GLY A 337 -19.99 6.76 11.50
N PHE A 338 -21.02 7.19 12.23
CA PHE A 338 -22.09 7.99 11.64
C PHE A 338 -22.63 9.07 12.57
N GLU A 339 -23.14 10.14 11.97
CA GLU A 339 -23.94 11.18 12.58
C GLU A 339 -25.42 11.00 12.24
N ALA A 340 -26.29 11.06 13.24
CA ALA A 340 -27.73 11.05 13.04
C ALA A 340 -28.23 12.48 12.71
N LEU A 341 -28.50 12.76 11.43
CA LEU A 341 -29.01 14.06 10.96
C LEU A 341 -30.49 14.28 11.32
N THR A 342 -31.22 13.18 11.50
CA THR A 342 -32.54 13.09 12.13
C THR A 342 -32.51 12.05 13.25
N ASP A 343 -33.65 11.73 13.87
CA ASP A 343 -33.75 10.46 14.59
C ASP A 343 -33.59 9.32 13.57
N VAL A 344 -32.74 8.34 13.91
CA VAL A 344 -32.27 7.30 12.98
C VAL A 344 -32.46 5.93 13.60
N LEU A 345 -33.03 5.00 12.81
CA LEU A 345 -32.93 3.56 13.04
C LEU A 345 -31.86 2.99 12.10
N MET A 346 -30.70 2.67 12.64
CA MET A 346 -29.56 2.17 11.87
C MET A 346 -29.44 0.66 12.05
N LEU A 347 -29.34 -0.08 10.96
CA LEU A 347 -28.95 -1.48 10.94
C LEU A 347 -27.53 -1.59 10.40
N TYR A 348 -26.71 -2.42 11.04
CA TYR A 348 -25.39 -2.70 10.53
C TYR A 348 -25.00 -4.18 10.67
N HIS A 349 -24.36 -4.70 9.64
CA HIS A 349 -23.75 -6.03 9.64
C HIS A 349 -22.26 -5.91 9.84
N VAL A 350 -21.67 -6.87 10.56
CA VAL A 350 -20.23 -6.95 10.79
C VAL A 350 -19.71 -8.32 10.42
N THR A 351 -18.46 -8.40 9.95
CA THR A 351 -17.84 -9.64 9.50
C THR A 351 -16.99 -10.35 10.56
N GLU A 352 -16.89 -9.78 11.75
CA GLU A 352 -16.28 -10.36 12.95
C GLU A 352 -17.26 -10.22 14.12
N GLU A 353 -17.19 -11.13 15.09
CA GLU A 353 -18.03 -11.06 16.29
C GLU A 353 -17.39 -10.13 17.32
N TYR A 354 -18.19 -9.30 17.98
CA TYR A 354 -17.68 -8.45 19.05
C TYR A 354 -17.39 -9.29 20.30
N ASP A 355 -16.12 -9.32 20.73
CA ASP A 355 -15.71 -9.95 21.98
C ASP A 355 -15.45 -8.89 23.07
N ALA A 356 -16.33 -8.84 24.07
CA ALA A 356 -16.19 -7.92 25.19
C ALA A 356 -15.04 -8.29 26.15
N ALA A 357 -14.58 -9.55 26.14
CA ALA A 357 -13.46 -10.02 26.96
C ALA A 357 -12.10 -9.74 26.31
N ASP A 358 -12.07 -9.55 24.99
CA ASP A 358 -10.87 -9.32 24.18
C ASP A 358 -11.16 -8.31 23.07
N PRO A 359 -11.41 -7.03 23.41
CA PRO A 359 -11.84 -6.02 22.46
C PRO A 359 -10.71 -5.67 21.48
N ASP A 360 -10.98 -5.75 20.19
CA ASP A 360 -10.10 -5.31 19.10
C ASP A 360 -10.51 -3.96 18.49
N GLU A 361 -11.54 -3.33 19.07
CA GLU A 361 -12.10 -2.05 18.65
C GLU A 361 -11.28 -0.90 19.25
N HIS A 362 -10.77 -0.03 18.37
CA HIS A 362 -10.08 1.19 18.74
C HIS A 362 -10.87 2.40 18.25
N GLN A 363 -10.74 3.51 18.97
CA GLN A 363 -11.49 4.73 18.68
C GLN A 363 -10.55 5.88 18.31
N LEU A 364 -10.99 6.69 17.36
CA LEU A 364 -10.45 8.00 17.11
C LEU A 364 -11.44 9.08 17.61
N PRO A 365 -10.95 10.22 18.11
CA PRO A 365 -11.81 11.31 18.52
C PRO A 365 -12.67 11.79 17.35
N TRP A 366 -13.95 12.07 17.59
CA TRP A 366 -14.84 12.61 16.56
C TRP A 366 -14.34 13.98 16.04
N ASP A 367 -13.62 14.73 16.87
CA ASP A 367 -13.02 16.02 16.58
C ASP A 367 -11.57 15.92 16.05
N ASP A 368 -11.12 14.73 15.61
CA ASP A 368 -9.86 14.59 14.89
C ASP A 368 -9.84 15.57 13.70
N PRO A 369 -8.80 16.42 13.57
CA PRO A 369 -8.76 17.49 12.56
C PRO A 369 -8.99 17.01 11.12
N ARG A 370 -8.67 15.73 10.83
CA ARG A 370 -8.86 15.14 9.51
C ARG A 370 -10.32 14.90 9.15
N VAL A 371 -11.21 14.68 10.13
CA VAL A 371 -12.62 14.36 9.91
C VAL A 371 -13.60 15.38 10.51
N ALA A 372 -13.13 16.25 11.41
CA ALA A 372 -13.99 17.20 12.14
C ALA A 372 -14.89 18.06 11.22
N HIS A 373 -14.41 18.39 10.03
CA HIS A 373 -15.11 19.21 9.04
C HIS A 373 -16.21 18.45 8.26
N LEU A 374 -16.30 17.13 8.39
CA LEU A 374 -17.28 16.28 7.70
C LEU A 374 -18.60 16.17 8.48
N TRP A 375 -18.52 16.32 9.81
CA TRP A 375 -19.69 16.35 10.69
C TRP A 375 -20.47 17.65 10.51
N SER A 376 -21.80 17.56 10.61
CA SER A 376 -22.67 18.73 10.55
C SER A 376 -22.82 19.41 11.92
N THR A 377 -22.67 18.66 13.01
CA THR A 377 -22.75 19.14 14.39
C THR A 377 -21.37 19.48 14.96
N THR A 378 -21.32 20.51 15.80
CA THR A 378 -20.15 20.89 16.62
C THR A 378 -20.35 20.58 18.11
N SER A 379 -21.49 19.99 18.47
CA SER A 379 -21.82 19.63 19.86
C SER A 379 -22.60 18.31 19.88
N PRO A 380 -21.94 17.19 19.56
CA PRO A 380 -22.61 15.91 19.40
C PRO A 380 -23.08 15.32 20.73
N ILE A 381 -24.13 14.50 20.66
CA ILE A 381 -24.49 13.57 21.73
C ILE A 381 -23.59 12.35 21.58
N LEU A 382 -22.70 12.12 22.55
CA LEU A 382 -21.70 11.03 22.54
C LEU A 382 -21.96 10.03 23.66
N SER A 383 -21.57 8.78 23.45
CA SER A 383 -21.42 7.82 24.54
C SER A 383 -20.21 8.20 25.40
N LYS A 384 -20.11 7.68 26.64
CA LYS A 384 -18.91 7.86 27.47
C LYS A 384 -17.63 7.36 26.78
N ARG A 385 -17.77 6.36 25.91
CA ARG A 385 -16.68 5.75 25.17
C ARG A 385 -16.16 6.72 24.11
N ASP A 386 -17.07 7.36 23.38
CA ASP A 386 -16.75 8.23 22.25
C ASP A 386 -16.41 9.68 22.67
N GLN A 387 -16.31 9.94 23.97
CA GLN A 387 -15.85 11.25 24.48
C GLN A 387 -14.33 11.37 24.29
N PRO A 388 -13.81 12.54 23.89
CA PRO A 388 -12.38 12.78 23.88
C PRO A 388 -11.80 12.52 25.27
N SER A 389 -10.67 11.82 25.35
CA SER A 389 -9.91 11.66 26.59
C SER A 389 -9.59 13.05 27.14
N GLU A 390 -9.98 13.36 28.39
CA GLU A 390 -9.54 14.59 29.05
C GLU A 390 -7.99 14.57 29.10
N SER A 391 -7.38 15.56 28.47
CA SER A 391 -5.92 15.75 28.33
C SER A 391 -5.23 16.06 29.64
#